data_AF-A0A432MK91-F1
#
_entry.id   AF-A0A432MK91-F1
#
_cell.length_a   1.000
_cell.length_b   1.000
_cell.length_c   1.000
_cell.angle_alpha   90.00
_cell.angle_beta   90.00
_cell.angle_gamma   90.00
#
_symmetry.space_group_name_H-M   'P 1'
#
loop_
_entity.id
_entity.type
_entity.pdbx_description
1 polymer ?
#
loop_
_entity_poly.entity_id
_entity_poly.type
_entity_poly.pdbx_seq_one_letter_code
_entity_poly.pdbx_strand_id
1 'polypeptide(L)'
;MLAIVAVTQSTTKVPPLPSKLSTGPTPISALFATEPESTHPLQSLILMNSRFAIDRAKALAGRLFAEEPSDETARIDLAYRLLLAREPNDRELEQAMAFLDGQAELLLERSDGDPPLASPSPIPAKVEPAEAAAWVDFALAMLNRNEFLYVP
;
A
#
# COMPACT_ATOMS: atom_id res chain seq x y z
N MET A 1 -14.19 23.91 50.44
CA MET A 1 -13.42 24.83 51.31
C MET A 1 -12.02 24.96 50.71
N LEU A 2 -11.61 26.20 50.44
CA LEU A 2 -10.48 26.62 49.58
C LEU A 2 -9.06 26.24 50.11
N ALA A 3 -8.11 26.11 49.17
CA ALA A 3 -6.68 26.45 49.33
C ALA A 3 -6.12 26.80 47.92
N ILE A 4 -6.06 28.07 47.49
CA ILE A 4 -4.94 29.05 47.60
C ILE A 4 -3.72 28.69 46.72
N VAL A 5 -3.37 29.56 45.76
CA VAL A 5 -2.08 30.29 45.65
C VAL A 5 -2.09 31.17 44.38
N ALA A 6 -1.73 32.43 44.56
CA ALA A 6 -1.61 33.51 43.58
C ALA A 6 -0.30 33.46 42.77
N VAL A 7 -0.24 34.26 41.68
CA VAL A 7 0.93 34.93 41.02
C VAL A 7 0.56 35.09 39.53
N THR A 8 0.04 36.22 39.05
CA THR A 8 0.69 37.50 38.67
C THR A 8 1.77 37.41 37.57
N GLN A 9 1.42 37.99 36.41
CA GLN A 9 2.24 38.60 35.35
C GLN A 9 2.97 37.69 34.33
N SER A 10 2.67 37.88 33.03
CA SER A 10 3.55 38.66 32.14
C SER A 10 3.07 38.58 30.68
N THR A 11 2.80 39.75 30.10
CA THR A 11 2.42 39.94 28.69
C THR A 11 3.67 39.84 27.80
N THR A 12 3.73 38.88 26.89
CA THR A 12 4.76 38.88 25.83
C THR A 12 4.25 39.64 24.60
N LYS A 13 4.85 40.80 24.43
CA LYS A 13 4.68 41.78 23.36
C LYS A 13 5.20 41.20 22.02
N VAL A 14 4.34 41.07 21.03
CA VAL A 14 4.69 40.68 19.64
C VAL A 14 5.26 41.91 18.90
N PRO A 15 6.44 41.85 18.26
CA PRO A 15 6.98 42.97 17.49
C PRO A 15 6.30 43.11 16.12
N PRO A 16 6.06 44.33 15.60
CA PRO A 16 5.38 44.54 14.33
C PRO A 16 6.31 44.34 13.11
N LEU A 17 5.76 43.72 12.06
CA LEU A 17 6.40 43.56 10.75
C LEU A 17 6.52 44.92 10.02
N PRO A 18 7.67 45.26 9.41
CA PRO A 18 7.74 46.39 8.49
C PRO A 18 7.12 46.03 7.14
N SER A 19 5.99 46.65 6.83
CA SER A 19 5.43 46.78 5.48
C SER A 19 6.37 47.63 4.61
N LYS A 20 6.73 47.11 3.41
CA LYS A 20 7.31 47.72 2.17
C LYS A 20 8.16 46.58 1.54
N LEU A 21 8.10 46.17 0.28
CA LEU A 21 8.04 46.93 -0.96
C LEU A 21 7.86 45.96 -2.16
N SER A 22 7.10 46.42 -3.15
CA SER A 22 7.27 46.22 -4.60
C SER A 22 7.23 44.82 -5.24
N THR A 23 6.11 44.59 -5.92
CA THR A 23 5.98 43.79 -7.15
C THR A 23 7.06 44.17 -8.18
N GLY A 24 7.73 43.18 -8.78
CA GLY A 24 8.62 43.31 -9.92
C GLY A 24 8.81 41.92 -10.58
N PRO A 25 8.86 41.81 -11.93
CA PRO A 25 8.66 40.54 -12.61
C PRO A 25 9.90 39.64 -12.63
N THR A 26 9.64 38.35 -12.74
CA THR A 26 10.59 37.22 -12.90
C THR A 26 11.72 37.46 -13.92
N PRO A 27 12.90 36.87 -13.70
CA PRO A 27 13.71 36.32 -14.78
C PRO A 27 13.72 34.79 -14.78
N ILE A 28 13.74 34.28 -16.01
CA ILE A 28 13.60 32.90 -16.48
C ILE A 28 14.89 32.11 -16.17
N SER A 29 15.07 31.63 -14.93
CA SER A 29 16.20 30.75 -14.56
C SER A 29 15.80 29.83 -13.38
N ALA A 30 14.83 28.96 -13.59
CA ALA A 30 15.11 27.54 -13.79
C ALA A 30 16.44 27.28 -14.55
N LEU A 31 17.42 26.68 -13.87
CA LEU A 31 18.32 25.68 -14.46
C LEU A 31 19.10 25.02 -13.30
N PHE A 32 18.61 23.86 -12.84
CA PHE A 32 19.33 22.87 -12.01
C PHE A 32 19.53 23.15 -10.51
N ALA A 33 18.46 23.42 -9.79
CA ALA A 33 18.34 22.85 -8.44
C ALA A 33 17.49 21.59 -8.58
N THR A 34 18.14 20.43 -8.63
CA THR A 34 17.47 19.15 -8.39
C THR A 34 16.85 19.24 -7.00
N GLU A 35 15.52 19.25 -6.95
CA GLU A 35 14.80 18.94 -5.71
C GLU A 35 15.44 17.67 -5.13
N PRO A 36 15.90 17.66 -3.87
CA PRO A 36 16.18 16.39 -3.25
C PRO A 36 14.85 15.63 -3.29
N GLU A 37 14.78 14.55 -4.07
CA GLU A 37 13.72 13.55 -3.90
C GLU A 37 13.86 13.02 -2.48
N SER A 38 13.25 13.74 -1.54
CA SER A 38 13.08 13.31 -0.17
C SER A 38 11.94 12.31 -0.22
N THR A 39 12.22 11.14 -0.79
CA THR A 39 11.44 9.96 -0.46
C THR A 39 11.71 9.77 1.02
N HIS A 40 10.77 10.09 1.90
CA HIS A 40 10.82 9.66 3.30
C HIS A 40 10.61 8.14 3.29
N PRO A 41 11.66 7.30 3.19
CA PRO A 41 11.50 5.89 2.79
C PRO A 41 10.79 5.10 3.90
N LEU A 42 10.91 5.59 5.13
CA LEU A 42 10.27 5.03 6.32
C LEU A 42 8.76 5.28 6.35
N GLN A 43 8.25 6.36 5.75
CA GLN A 43 6.80 6.63 5.71
C GLN A 43 6.11 5.74 4.66
N SER A 44 6.74 5.49 3.52
CA SER A 44 6.21 4.56 2.50
C SER A 44 6.17 3.11 2.98
N LEU A 45 7.21 2.65 3.71
CA LEU A 45 7.25 1.31 4.30
C LEU A 45 6.16 1.07 5.35
N ILE A 46 5.81 2.09 6.14
CA ILE A 46 4.71 2.01 7.13
C ILE A 46 3.36 1.89 6.41
N LEU A 47 3.16 2.58 5.29
CA LEU A 47 1.93 2.47 4.50
C LEU A 47 1.79 1.11 3.81
N MET A 48 2.89 0.52 3.35
CA MET A 48 2.90 -0.78 2.65
C MET A 48 2.61 -1.99 3.55
N ASN A 49 2.93 -1.91 4.84
CA ASN A 49 2.54 -2.92 5.85
C ASN A 49 1.37 -2.45 6.73
N SER A 50 0.70 -1.38 6.33
CA SER A 50 -0.43 -0.87 7.09
C SER A 50 -1.66 -1.73 6.88
N ARG A 51 -2.60 -1.63 7.83
CA ARG A 51 -3.96 -2.17 7.68
C ARG A 51 -4.60 -1.77 6.35
N PHE A 52 -4.31 -0.58 5.84
CA PHE A 52 -4.82 -0.12 4.56
C PHE A 52 -4.34 -0.98 3.39
N ALA A 53 -3.06 -1.33 3.31
CA ALA A 53 -2.55 -2.19 2.24
C ALA A 53 -3.17 -3.60 2.31
N ILE A 54 -3.29 -4.15 3.52
CA ILE A 54 -3.91 -5.45 3.75
C ILE A 54 -5.40 -5.43 3.34
N ASP A 55 -6.15 -4.38 3.72
CA ASP A 55 -7.56 -4.26 3.35
C ASP A 55 -7.75 -4.13 1.83
N ARG A 56 -6.84 -3.43 1.14
CA ARG A 56 -6.83 -3.36 -0.32
C ARG A 56 -6.48 -4.70 -0.97
N ALA A 57 -5.52 -5.43 -0.41
CA ALA A 57 -5.18 -6.77 -0.88
C ALA A 57 -6.37 -7.74 -0.74
N LYS A 58 -7.06 -7.72 0.40
CA LYS A 58 -8.28 -8.50 0.62
C LYS A 58 -9.39 -8.16 -0.37
N ALA A 59 -9.59 -6.87 -0.62
CA ALA A 59 -10.59 -6.40 -1.60
C ALA A 59 -10.23 -6.83 -3.03
N LEU A 60 -8.95 -6.74 -3.40
CA LEU A 60 -8.48 -7.18 -4.70
C LEU A 60 -8.66 -8.69 -4.87
N ALA A 61 -8.21 -9.49 -3.90
CA ALA A 61 -8.38 -10.94 -3.94
C ALA A 61 -9.86 -11.33 -4.07
N GLY A 62 -10.75 -10.70 -3.31
CA GLY A 62 -12.19 -10.97 -3.41
C GLY A 62 -12.77 -10.62 -4.78
N ARG A 63 -12.30 -9.53 -5.40
CA ARG A 63 -12.67 -9.17 -6.78
C ARG A 63 -12.15 -10.16 -7.81
N LEU A 64 -10.91 -10.62 -7.67
CA LEU A 64 -10.32 -11.63 -8.56
C LEU A 64 -11.13 -12.93 -8.55
N PHE A 65 -11.55 -13.41 -7.38
CA PHE A 65 -12.43 -14.58 -7.28
C PHE A 65 -13.85 -14.32 -7.81
N ALA A 66 -14.34 -13.09 -7.75
CA ALA A 66 -15.67 -12.74 -8.25
C ALA A 66 -15.72 -12.70 -9.79
N GLU A 67 -14.66 -12.19 -10.42
CA GLU A 67 -14.56 -12.13 -11.88
C GLU A 67 -14.08 -13.47 -12.48
N GLU A 68 -13.10 -14.14 -11.85
CA GLU A 68 -12.54 -15.43 -12.30
C GLU A 68 -12.62 -16.49 -11.18
N PRO A 69 -13.76 -17.18 -11.03
CA PRO A 69 -14.01 -18.07 -9.90
C PRO A 69 -13.29 -19.42 -9.97
N SER A 70 -12.92 -19.89 -11.16
CA SER A 70 -12.48 -21.28 -11.36
C SER A 70 -11.18 -21.45 -12.14
N ASP A 71 -10.72 -20.43 -12.86
CA ASP A 71 -9.49 -20.50 -13.65
C ASP A 71 -8.40 -19.69 -12.97
N GLU A 72 -7.37 -20.39 -12.48
CA GLU A 72 -6.25 -19.77 -11.78
C GLU A 72 -5.40 -18.90 -12.71
N THR A 73 -5.09 -19.40 -13.91
CA THR A 73 -4.30 -18.68 -14.90
C THR A 73 -5.02 -17.41 -15.35
N ALA A 74 -6.32 -17.50 -15.66
CA ALA A 74 -7.12 -16.32 -16.00
C ALA A 74 -7.19 -15.32 -14.84
N ARG A 75 -7.19 -15.81 -13.59
CA ARG A 75 -7.16 -14.95 -12.40
C ARG A 75 -5.82 -14.23 -12.24
N ILE A 76 -4.70 -14.90 -12.52
CA ILE A 76 -3.37 -14.27 -12.58
C ILE A 76 -3.36 -13.19 -13.68
N ASP A 77 -3.82 -13.52 -14.89
CA ASP A 77 -3.89 -12.56 -15.99
C ASP A 77 -4.74 -11.34 -15.65
N LEU A 78 -5.89 -11.55 -14.99
CA LEU A 78 -6.72 -10.46 -14.48
C LEU A 78 -5.97 -9.62 -13.45
N ALA A 79 -5.24 -10.21 -12.51
CA ALA A 79 -4.46 -9.47 -11.51
C ALA A 79 -3.41 -8.56 -12.17
N TYR A 80 -2.68 -9.08 -13.16
CA TYR A 80 -1.71 -8.30 -13.93
C TYR A 80 -2.36 -7.17 -14.72
N ARG A 81 -3.50 -7.41 -15.38
CA ARG A 81 -4.23 -6.36 -16.11
C ARG A 81 -4.76 -5.27 -15.17
N LEU A 82 -5.21 -5.64 -13.97
CA LEU A 82 -5.75 -4.67 -13.01
C LEU A 82 -4.68 -3.84 -12.31
N LEU A 83 -3.52 -4.42 -12.01
CA LEU A 83 -2.45 -3.76 -11.26
C LEU A 83 -1.40 -3.11 -12.14
N LEU A 84 -1.05 -3.75 -13.27
CA LEU A 84 0.06 -3.35 -14.14
C LEU A 84 -0.38 -2.96 -15.55
N ALA A 85 -1.69 -3.00 -15.84
CA ALA A 85 -2.26 -2.65 -17.15
C ALA A 85 -1.64 -3.40 -18.34
N ARG A 86 -1.12 -4.60 -18.10
CA ARG A 86 -0.53 -5.50 -19.10
C ARG A 86 -0.83 -6.96 -18.74
N GLU A 87 -0.60 -7.86 -19.68
CA GLU A 87 -0.61 -9.30 -19.43
C GLU A 87 0.75 -9.74 -18.82
N PRO A 88 0.77 -10.81 -18.01
CA PRO A 88 2.02 -11.41 -17.55
C PRO A 88 2.74 -12.04 -18.74
N ASN A 89 4.08 -12.07 -18.69
CA ASN A 89 4.83 -12.95 -19.58
C ASN A 89 4.90 -14.38 -19.02
N ASP A 90 5.30 -15.36 -19.85
CA ASP A 90 5.36 -16.78 -19.45
C ASP A 90 6.16 -17.01 -18.17
N ARG A 91 7.30 -16.32 -18.01
CA ARG A 91 8.17 -16.45 -16.83
C ARG A 91 7.53 -15.86 -15.58
N GLU A 92 6.74 -14.81 -15.71
CA GLU A 92 6.00 -14.18 -14.61
C GLU A 92 4.79 -15.01 -14.20
N LEU A 93 4.12 -15.62 -15.17
CA LEU A 93 3.03 -16.55 -14.93
C LEU A 93 3.52 -17.77 -14.14
N GLU A 94 4.61 -18.40 -14.59
CA GLU A 94 5.24 -19.53 -13.89
C GLU A 94 5.64 -19.17 -12.45
N GLN A 95 6.22 -17.98 -12.25
CA GLN A 95 6.59 -17.51 -10.91
C GLN A 95 5.37 -17.24 -10.02
N ALA A 96 4.29 -16.70 -10.59
CA ALA A 96 3.06 -16.44 -9.85
C ALA A 96 2.39 -17.76 -9.40
N MET A 97 2.30 -18.75 -10.29
CA MET A 97 1.78 -20.07 -9.97
C MET A 97 2.62 -20.75 -8.89
N ALA A 98 3.94 -20.78 -9.04
CA ALA A 98 4.83 -21.37 -8.03
C ALA A 98 4.74 -20.66 -6.67
N PHE A 99 4.52 -19.33 -6.67
CA PHE A 99 4.28 -18.59 -5.44
C PHE A 99 2.97 -19.00 -4.77
N LEU A 100 1.87 -19.09 -5.54
CA LEU A 100 0.56 -19.46 -5.02
C LEU A 100 0.56 -20.87 -4.44
N ASP A 101 1.15 -21.84 -5.15
CA ASP A 101 1.30 -23.22 -4.68
C ASP A 101 2.07 -23.29 -3.35
N GLY A 102 3.23 -22.62 -3.29
CA GLY A 102 4.06 -22.61 -2.09
C GLY A 102 3.40 -21.89 -0.91
N GLN A 103 2.66 -20.80 -1.16
CA GLN A 103 1.91 -20.12 -0.11
C GLN A 103 0.73 -20.96 0.38
N ALA A 104 -0.02 -21.60 -0.52
CA ALA A 104 -1.13 -22.46 -0.13
C ALA A 104 -0.66 -23.61 0.77
N GLU A 105 0.46 -24.27 0.42
CA GLU A 105 1.06 -25.34 1.23
C GLU A 105 1.46 -24.84 2.63
N LEU A 106 2.20 -23.73 2.71
CA LEU A 106 2.61 -23.13 3.99
C LEU A 106 1.42 -22.72 4.86
N LEU A 107 0.35 -22.20 4.26
CA LEU A 107 -0.85 -21.75 4.99
C LEU A 107 -1.76 -22.90 5.40
N LEU A 108 -1.75 -24.02 4.67
CA LEU A 108 -2.42 -25.26 5.09
C LEU A 108 -1.77 -25.80 6.36
N GLU A 109 -0.43 -25.85 6.42
CA GLU A 109 0.32 -26.26 7.63
C GLU A 109 0.06 -25.34 8.83
N ARG A 110 -0.18 -24.05 8.56
CA ARG A 110 -0.42 -23.01 9.56
C ARG A 110 -1.91 -22.75 9.86
N SER A 111 -2.82 -23.56 9.35
CA SER A 111 -4.27 -23.29 9.37
C SER A 111 -4.88 -23.02 10.75
N ASP A 112 -4.29 -23.57 11.82
CA ASP A 112 -4.71 -23.38 13.22
C ASP A 112 -3.97 -22.25 13.97
N GLY A 113 -3.19 -21.42 13.27
CA GLY A 113 -2.35 -20.38 13.88
C GLY A 113 -3.09 -19.12 14.37
N ASP A 114 -2.53 -18.45 15.38
CA ASP A 114 -2.89 -17.09 15.83
C ASP A 114 -1.77 -16.12 15.38
N PRO A 115 -2.05 -15.06 14.59
CA PRO A 115 -3.37 -14.59 14.13
C PRO A 115 -3.98 -15.43 12.99
N PRO A 116 -5.32 -15.37 12.84
CA PRO A 116 -6.06 -16.08 11.79
C PRO A 116 -5.59 -15.73 10.38
N LEU A 117 -5.78 -16.67 9.45
CA LEU A 117 -5.51 -16.49 8.02
C LEU A 117 -6.25 -15.26 7.46
N ALA A 118 -5.58 -14.52 6.57
CA ALA A 118 -6.16 -13.33 5.96
C ALA A 118 -7.23 -13.72 4.95
N SER A 119 -8.50 -13.43 5.24
CA SER A 119 -9.60 -13.76 4.33
C SER A 119 -9.87 -12.65 3.29
N PRO A 120 -10.12 -13.00 2.01
CA PRO A 120 -10.59 -12.07 0.99
C PRO A 120 -11.92 -11.41 1.35
N SER A 121 -12.20 -10.26 0.74
CA SER A 121 -13.48 -9.57 0.83
C SER A 121 -13.96 -9.14 -0.57
N PRO A 122 -15.04 -9.71 -1.13
CA PRO A 122 -15.93 -10.73 -0.55
C PRO A 122 -15.26 -12.10 -0.35
N ILE A 123 -15.82 -12.89 0.58
CA ILE A 123 -15.33 -14.25 0.88
C ILE A 123 -15.77 -15.19 -0.25
N PRO A 124 -14.86 -15.92 -0.91
CA PRO A 124 -15.20 -16.89 -1.93
C PRO A 124 -15.94 -18.09 -1.31
N ALA A 125 -17.06 -18.51 -1.91
CA ALA A 125 -17.95 -19.51 -1.32
C ALA A 125 -17.49 -20.97 -1.45
N LYS A 126 -16.49 -21.26 -2.29
CA LYS A 126 -16.07 -22.64 -2.66
C LYS A 126 -14.55 -22.84 -2.67
N VAL A 127 -13.81 -21.98 -1.97
CA VAL A 127 -12.34 -22.00 -1.99
C VAL A 127 -11.85 -22.32 -0.58
N GLU A 128 -10.83 -23.17 -0.50
CA GLU A 128 -10.21 -23.52 0.79
C GLU A 128 -9.63 -22.27 1.45
N PRO A 129 -9.75 -22.10 2.78
CA PRO A 129 -9.30 -20.88 3.47
C PRO A 129 -7.82 -20.55 3.25
N ALA A 130 -6.97 -21.58 3.15
CA ALA A 130 -5.54 -21.42 2.90
C ALA A 130 -5.25 -20.91 1.47
N GLU A 131 -5.94 -21.44 0.47
CA GLU A 131 -5.86 -20.96 -0.92
C GLU A 131 -6.37 -19.51 -1.00
N ALA A 132 -7.52 -19.22 -0.38
CA ALA A 132 -8.08 -17.88 -0.35
C ALA A 132 -7.11 -16.87 0.30
N ALA A 133 -6.40 -17.27 1.35
CA ALA A 133 -5.39 -16.45 2.01
C ALA A 133 -4.11 -16.28 1.18
N ALA A 134 -3.66 -17.31 0.48
CA ALA A 134 -2.53 -17.22 -0.45
C ALA A 134 -2.76 -16.15 -1.54
N TRP A 135 -4.01 -16.01 -2.01
CA TRP A 135 -4.40 -14.94 -2.93
C TRP A 135 -4.37 -13.54 -2.32
N VAL A 136 -4.65 -13.39 -1.02
CA VAL A 136 -4.49 -12.11 -0.32
C VAL A 136 -3.01 -11.76 -0.23
N ASP A 137 -2.16 -12.73 0.10
CA ASP A 137 -0.70 -12.53 0.19
C ASP A 137 -0.09 -12.24 -1.19
N PHE A 138 -0.57 -12.89 -2.25
CA PHE A 138 -0.21 -12.57 -3.62
C PHE A 138 -0.60 -11.15 -4.01
N ALA A 139 -1.83 -10.73 -3.71
CA ALA A 139 -2.30 -9.36 -3.95
C ALA A 139 -1.44 -8.33 -3.18
N LEU A 140 -1.08 -8.62 -1.94
CA LEU A 140 -0.22 -7.77 -1.13
C LEU A 140 1.20 -7.71 -1.71
N ALA A 141 1.75 -8.84 -2.16
CA ALA A 141 3.05 -8.89 -2.81
C ALA A 141 3.07 -8.09 -4.12
N MET A 142 2.03 -8.20 -4.94
CA MET A 142 1.92 -7.44 -6.19
C MET A 142 1.76 -5.94 -5.94
N LEU A 143 0.96 -5.52 -4.95
CA LEU A 143 0.84 -4.11 -4.54
C LEU A 143 2.17 -3.52 -4.04
N ASN A 144 3.08 -4.39 -3.58
CA ASN A 144 4.40 -4.01 -3.10
C ASN A 144 5.51 -4.17 -4.16
N ARG A 145 5.24 -4.65 -5.39
CA ARG A 145 6.27 -4.71 -6.45
C ARG A 145 6.66 -3.30 -6.88
N ASN A 146 7.97 -3.07 -6.98
CA ASN A 146 8.58 -1.80 -7.42
C ASN A 146 8.29 -1.43 -8.89
N GLU A 147 7.58 -2.27 -9.66
CA GLU A 147 7.15 -1.94 -11.03
C GLU A 147 6.14 -0.77 -11.08
N PHE A 148 5.67 -0.27 -9.93
CA PHE A 148 4.95 1.00 -9.84
C PHE A 148 5.85 2.25 -9.91
N LEU A 149 7.16 2.12 -9.67
CA LEU A 149 8.11 3.23 -9.56
C LEU A 149 9.11 3.34 -10.72
N TYR A 150 9.31 2.28 -11.49
CA TYR A 150 10.28 2.28 -12.60
C TYR A 150 9.65 1.76 -13.89
N VAL A 151 9.34 2.70 -14.78
CA VAL A 151 9.30 2.44 -16.23
C VAL A 151 10.77 2.46 -16.69
N PRO A 152 11.32 1.37 -17.25
CA PRO A 152 12.67 1.36 -17.81
C PRO A 152 12.79 2.23 -19.07
#